data_AF-A0A376TM25-F1
#
_entry.id   AF-A0A376TM25-F1
#
_cell.length_a   1.000
_cell.length_b   1.000
_cell.length_c   1.000
_cell.angle_alpha   90.00
_cell.angle_beta   90.00
_cell.angle_gamma   90.00
#
_symmetry.space_group_name_H-M   'P 1'
#
loop_
_entity.id
_entity.type
_entity.pdbx_description
1 polymer ?
#
loop_
_entity_poly.entity_id
_entity_poly.type
_entity_poly.pdbx_seq_one_letter_code
_entity_poly.pdbx_strand_id
1 'polypeptide(L)'
;MAASPPSPSGELHFGSLIAALGSYLQARARQGRWLVRIEDIDPPREVPGAAETILRQLEHYGLHWDGDVLWQSQRHHAYREALAWLHEQGLSYYCTCTRARIQSIGGIYDGHCRVLHHGPDNAAVRIRQQHPVTQFTDQLRGIIHADEKLAREDFIIHRRDGFVRLQPGCCG
;
A
#
# COMPACT_ATOMS: atom_id res chain seq x y z
N MET A 1 -16.23 2.29 -4.73
CA MET A 1 -15.12 2.83 -3.90
C MET A 1 -14.86 1.81 -2.81
N ALA A 2 -13.61 1.40 -2.62
CA ALA A 2 -13.26 0.45 -1.56
C ALA A 2 -12.93 1.21 -0.27
N ALA A 3 -13.42 0.73 0.87
CA ALA A 3 -12.76 1.00 2.14
C ALA A 3 -11.60 0.02 2.27
N SER A 4 -10.41 0.54 2.55
CA SER A 4 -9.39 -0.24 3.23
C SER A 4 -9.60 -0.03 4.72
N PRO A 5 -10.36 -0.90 5.43
CA PRO A 5 -10.17 -0.96 6.87
C PRO A 5 -8.68 -1.19 7.17
N PRO A 6 -8.18 -0.66 8.30
CA PRO A 6 -6.75 -0.71 8.63
C PRO A 6 -6.23 -2.15 8.64
N SER A 7 -4.91 -2.30 8.52
CA SER A 7 -4.22 -3.55 8.83
C SER A 7 -4.76 -4.15 10.13
N PRO A 8 -4.95 -5.48 10.22
CA PRO A 8 -5.53 -6.13 11.39
C PRO A 8 -4.53 -6.22 12.57
N SER A 9 -3.89 -5.08 12.89
CA SER A 9 -3.03 -4.89 14.05
C SER A 9 -3.80 -4.53 15.32
N GLY A 10 -5.13 -4.50 15.25
CA GLY A 10 -6.04 -4.17 16.34
C GLY A 10 -7.49 -4.08 15.88
N GLU A 11 -8.41 -3.82 16.80
CA GLU A 11 -9.84 -3.66 16.50
C GLU A 11 -10.16 -2.32 15.81
N LEU A 12 -11.40 -2.19 15.33
CA LEU A 12 -11.90 -0.95 14.76
C LEU A 12 -12.01 0.11 15.85
N HIS A 13 -11.17 1.13 15.77
CA HIS A 13 -11.20 2.30 16.65
C HIS A 13 -11.95 3.46 15.97
N PHE A 14 -12.25 4.53 16.73
CA PHE A 14 -13.05 5.65 16.22
C PHE A 14 -12.52 6.25 14.90
N GLY A 15 -11.21 6.47 14.80
CA GLY A 15 -10.59 6.96 13.57
C GLY A 15 -10.83 6.07 12.34
N SER A 16 -10.74 4.74 12.48
CA SER A 16 -11.01 3.82 11.37
C SER A 16 -12.51 3.67 11.09
N LEU A 17 -13.38 3.86 12.09
CA LEU A 17 -14.83 3.98 11.87
C LEU A 17 -15.19 5.16 10.99
N ILE A 18 -14.59 6.34 11.25
CA ILE A 18 -14.83 7.55 10.44
C ILE A 18 -14.42 7.31 8.99
N ALA A 19 -13.28 6.66 8.74
CA ALA A 19 -12.85 6.31 7.40
C ALA A 19 -13.82 5.32 6.71
N ALA A 20 -14.25 4.27 7.42
CA ALA A 20 -15.22 3.30 6.91
C ALA A 20 -16.56 3.97 6.58
N LEU A 21 -17.14 4.73 7.51
CA LEU A 21 -18.41 5.42 7.34
C LEU A 21 -18.36 6.46 6.21
N GLY A 22 -17.31 7.29 6.16
CA GLY A 22 -17.16 8.29 5.10
C GLY A 22 -17.09 7.67 3.71
N SER A 23 -16.30 6.60 3.55
CA SER A 23 -16.22 5.88 2.27
C SER A 23 -17.52 5.15 1.91
N TYR A 24 -18.24 4.61 2.90
CA TYR A 24 -19.54 3.96 2.73
C TYR A 24 -20.60 4.94 2.23
N LEU A 25 -20.77 6.06 2.93
CA LEU A 25 -21.74 7.10 2.57
C LEU A 25 -21.45 7.67 1.18
N GLN A 26 -20.19 7.92 0.87
CA GLN A 26 -19.77 8.40 -0.45
C GLN A 26 -20.11 7.40 -1.56
N ALA A 27 -19.92 6.10 -1.33
CA ALA A 27 -20.28 5.06 -2.28
C ALA A 27 -21.79 4.98 -2.48
N ARG A 28 -22.57 4.94 -1.39
CA ARG A 28 -24.03 4.83 -1.44
C ARG A 28 -24.69 6.07 -2.06
N ALA A 29 -24.21 7.28 -1.74
CA ALA A 29 -24.71 8.52 -2.34
C ALA A 29 -24.51 8.58 -3.86
N ARG A 30 -23.49 7.89 -4.39
CA ARG A 30 -23.20 7.78 -5.82
C ARG A 30 -23.76 6.52 -6.47
N GLN A 31 -24.66 5.80 -5.78
CA GLN A 31 -25.22 4.52 -6.24
C GLN A 31 -24.14 3.49 -6.64
N GLY A 32 -22.98 3.57 -5.99
CA GLY A 32 -21.82 2.74 -6.27
C GLY A 32 -21.71 1.54 -5.35
N ARG A 33 -20.75 0.67 -5.69
CA ARG A 33 -20.35 -0.43 -4.83
C ARG A 33 -19.38 0.01 -3.73
N TRP A 34 -19.56 -0.51 -2.53
CA TRP A 34 -18.67 -0.38 -1.38
C TRP A 34 -18.04 -1.74 -1.06
N LEU A 35 -16.72 -1.85 -1.19
CA LEU A 35 -15.97 -3.11 -1.01
C LEU A 35 -15.10 -3.02 0.23
N VAL A 36 -14.85 -4.17 0.85
CA VAL A 36 -13.95 -4.31 2.01
C VAL A 36 -12.73 -5.16 1.64
N ARG A 37 -11.55 -4.67 2.01
CA ARG A 37 -10.27 -5.38 1.86
C ARG A 37 -9.51 -5.41 3.19
N ILE A 38 -9.12 -6.60 3.63
CA ILE A 38 -8.28 -6.82 4.80
C ILE A 38 -6.80 -6.75 4.38
N GLU A 39 -6.02 -5.89 5.04
CA GLU A 39 -4.59 -5.67 4.77
C GLU A 39 -3.70 -6.58 5.65
N ASP A 40 -3.95 -7.88 5.60
CA ASP A 40 -3.23 -8.96 6.30
C ASP A 40 -1.99 -9.44 5.52
N ILE A 41 -1.05 -8.52 5.28
CA ILE A 41 0.14 -8.76 4.46
C ILE A 41 1.46 -8.79 5.28
N ASP A 42 1.40 -8.57 6.59
CA ASP A 42 2.57 -8.57 7.49
C ASP A 42 2.21 -9.36 8.76
N PRO A 43 2.14 -10.72 8.67
CA PRO A 43 1.66 -11.60 9.75
C PRO A 43 2.28 -11.35 11.13
N PRO A 44 3.59 -11.02 11.25
CA PRO A 44 4.18 -10.66 12.55
C PRO A 44 3.53 -9.45 13.25
N ARG A 45 2.80 -8.60 12.52
CA ARG A 45 2.11 -7.40 13.04
C ARG A 45 0.61 -7.62 13.22
N GLU A 46 0.09 -8.77 12.83
CA GLU A 46 -1.33 -9.08 12.87
C GLU A 46 -1.71 -9.63 14.23
N VAL A 47 -2.87 -9.22 14.72
CA VAL A 47 -3.46 -9.76 15.93
C VAL A 47 -4.47 -10.84 15.53
N PRO A 48 -4.28 -12.11 15.94
CA PRO A 48 -5.24 -13.18 15.63
C PRO A 48 -6.66 -12.79 16.03
N GLY A 49 -7.63 -12.96 15.13
CA GLY A 49 -9.03 -12.61 15.36
C GLY A 49 -9.40 -11.14 15.11
N ALA A 50 -8.43 -10.25 14.87
CA ALA A 50 -8.72 -8.83 14.67
C ALA A 50 -9.48 -8.57 13.37
N ALA A 51 -9.15 -9.27 12.29
CA ALA A 51 -9.86 -9.14 11.01
C ALA A 51 -11.34 -9.52 11.15
N GLU A 52 -11.64 -10.64 11.81
CA GLU A 52 -12.99 -11.11 12.07
C GLU A 52 -13.74 -10.14 12.98
N THR A 53 -13.08 -9.58 13.99
CA THR A 53 -13.66 -8.55 14.87
C THR A 53 -14.01 -7.29 14.09
N ILE A 54 -13.12 -6.81 13.21
CA ILE A 54 -13.37 -5.65 12.34
C ILE A 54 -14.62 -5.90 11.47
N LEU A 55 -14.72 -7.07 10.83
CA LEU A 55 -15.86 -7.39 9.98
C LEU A 55 -17.18 -7.42 10.76
N ARG A 56 -17.20 -8.07 11.94
CA ARG A 56 -18.38 -8.06 12.82
C ARG A 56 -18.75 -6.65 13.30
N GLN A 57 -17.76 -5.81 13.60
CA GLN A 57 -17.98 -4.43 14.01
C GLN A 57 -18.61 -3.61 12.88
N LEU A 58 -18.13 -3.75 11.63
CA LEU A 58 -18.72 -3.08 10.47
C LEU A 58 -20.20 -3.48 10.29
N GLU A 59 -20.50 -4.78 10.37
CA GLU A 59 -21.89 -5.27 10.32
C GLU A 59 -22.75 -4.72 11.46
N HIS A 60 -22.20 -4.66 12.68
CA HIS A 60 -22.89 -4.10 13.85
C HIS A 60 -23.26 -2.62 13.67
N TYR A 61 -22.41 -1.84 13.00
CA TYR A 61 -22.69 -0.44 12.64
C TYR A 61 -23.54 -0.28 11.37
N GLY A 62 -24.03 -1.38 10.77
CA GLY A 62 -24.86 -1.36 9.56
C GLY A 62 -24.10 -1.07 8.26
N LEU A 63 -22.77 -1.21 8.27
CA LEU A 63 -21.90 -0.97 7.13
C LEU A 63 -21.70 -2.27 6.35
N HIS A 64 -22.71 -2.66 5.55
CA HIS A 64 -22.65 -3.87 4.73
C HIS A 64 -21.91 -3.62 3.41
N TRP A 65 -20.90 -4.44 3.13
CA TRP A 65 -20.14 -4.40 1.89
C TRP A 65 -20.78 -5.24 0.78
N ASP A 66 -20.41 -4.91 -0.44
CA ASP A 66 -20.88 -5.57 -1.65
C ASP A 66 -19.85 -6.62 -2.10
N GLY A 67 -20.31 -7.83 -2.42
CA GLY A 67 -19.43 -8.93 -2.86
C GLY A 67 -18.56 -9.50 -1.74
N ASP A 68 -17.50 -10.22 -2.13
CA ASP A 68 -16.62 -10.91 -1.20
C ASP A 68 -15.57 -9.97 -0.59
N VAL A 69 -15.18 -10.26 0.67
CA VAL A 69 -14.05 -9.61 1.31
C VAL A 69 -12.75 -10.04 0.61
N LEU A 70 -11.92 -9.07 0.25
CA LEU A 70 -10.60 -9.34 -0.31
C LEU A 70 -9.55 -9.45 0.79
N TRP A 71 -8.79 -10.54 0.82
CA TRP A 71 -7.72 -10.79 1.78
C TRP A 71 -6.36 -10.64 1.09
N GLN A 72 -5.46 -9.80 1.61
CA GLN A 72 -4.16 -9.59 1.00
C GLN A 72 -3.19 -10.76 1.21
N SER A 73 -3.34 -11.52 2.28
CA SER A 73 -2.63 -12.81 2.49
C SER A 73 -2.87 -13.80 1.35
N GLN A 74 -4.00 -13.70 0.65
CA GLN A 74 -4.35 -14.56 -0.50
C GLN A 74 -3.86 -14.00 -1.84
N ARG A 75 -3.17 -12.85 -1.86
CA ARG A 75 -2.80 -12.11 -3.07
C ARG A 75 -1.32 -12.15 -3.42
N HIS A 76 -0.51 -12.95 -2.70
CA HIS A 76 0.93 -13.07 -2.95
C HIS A 76 1.30 -13.39 -4.41
N HIS A 77 0.50 -14.19 -5.12
CA HIS A 77 0.72 -14.46 -6.54
C HIS A 77 0.63 -13.19 -7.40
N ALA A 78 -0.44 -12.41 -7.22
CA ALA A 78 -0.65 -11.18 -7.99
C ALA A 78 0.43 -10.13 -7.72
N TYR A 79 0.94 -10.03 -6.48
CA TYR A 79 2.07 -9.15 -6.18
C TYR A 79 3.36 -9.60 -6.87
N ARG A 80 3.61 -10.92 -6.90
CA ARG A 80 4.77 -11.48 -7.60
C ARG A 80 4.72 -11.22 -9.09
N GLU A 81 3.54 -11.40 -9.70
CA GLU A 81 3.30 -11.11 -11.11
C GLU A 81 3.54 -9.62 -11.42
N ALA A 82 3.00 -8.71 -10.61
CA ALA A 82 3.23 -7.28 -10.77
C ALA A 82 4.72 -6.90 -10.63
N LEU A 83 5.44 -7.48 -9.66
CA LEU A 83 6.87 -7.26 -9.47
C LEU A 83 7.69 -7.80 -10.65
N ALA A 84 7.34 -8.98 -11.18
CA ALA A 84 7.98 -9.56 -12.35
C ALA A 84 7.78 -8.67 -13.57
N TRP A 85 6.55 -8.24 -13.84
CA TRP A 85 6.25 -7.33 -14.94
C TRP A 85 7.04 -6.02 -14.83
N LEU A 86 7.06 -5.38 -13.65
CA LEU A 86 7.84 -4.16 -13.44
C LEU A 86 9.34 -4.37 -13.69
N HIS A 87 9.87 -5.53 -13.31
CA HIS A 87 11.27 -5.86 -13.55
C HIS A 87 11.56 -6.06 -15.05
N GLU A 88 10.72 -6.83 -15.74
CA GLU A 88 10.83 -7.09 -17.19
C GLU A 88 10.74 -5.81 -18.02
N GLN A 89 9.91 -4.84 -17.61
CA GLN A 89 9.81 -3.52 -18.26
C GLN A 89 10.95 -2.55 -17.87
N GLY A 90 11.91 -2.97 -17.04
CA GLY A 90 12.99 -2.09 -16.55
C GLY A 90 12.52 -1.00 -15.59
N LEU A 91 11.29 -1.11 -15.07
CA LEU A 91 10.64 -0.17 -14.17
C LEU A 91 10.95 -0.43 -12.69
N SER A 92 11.74 -1.46 -12.37
CA SER A 92 12.23 -1.73 -11.03
C SER A 92 13.69 -2.18 -11.02
N TYR A 93 14.32 -2.15 -9.85
CA TYR A 93 15.67 -2.67 -9.65
C TYR A 93 15.90 -3.13 -8.20
N TYR A 94 16.91 -3.97 -8.03
CA TYR A 94 17.32 -4.50 -6.74
C TYR A 94 18.26 -3.54 -6.00
N CYS A 95 17.95 -3.31 -4.73
CA CYS A 95 18.68 -2.42 -3.83
C CYS A 95 19.21 -3.21 -2.64
N THR A 96 20.54 -3.22 -2.48
CA THR A 96 21.24 -3.92 -1.39
C THR A 96 21.68 -2.98 -0.26
N CYS A 97 21.35 -1.69 -0.37
CA CYS A 97 21.70 -0.66 0.63
C CYS A 97 21.12 -0.99 2.01
N THR A 98 21.91 -0.76 3.06
CA THR A 98 21.47 -0.97 4.44
C THR A 98 20.63 0.21 4.93
N ARG A 99 19.78 -0.03 5.93
CA ARG A 99 19.03 1.05 6.61
C ARG A 99 19.96 2.12 7.17
N ALA A 100 21.11 1.72 7.73
CA ALA A 100 22.12 2.66 8.25
C ALA A 100 22.65 3.60 7.17
N ARG A 101 22.92 3.11 5.95
CA ARG A 101 23.32 3.95 4.81
C ARG A 101 22.24 4.96 4.45
N ILE A 102 20.97 4.53 4.40
CA ILE A 102 19.88 5.45 4.04
C ILE A 102 19.72 6.53 5.11
N GLN A 103 19.86 6.18 6.38
CA GLN A 103 19.82 7.15 7.48
C GLN A 103 20.98 8.14 7.42
N SER A 104 22.20 7.71 7.09
CA SER A 104 23.37 8.61 7.03
C SER A 104 23.28 9.68 5.94
N ILE A 105 22.45 9.47 4.91
CA ILE A 105 22.20 10.44 3.83
C ILE A 105 20.92 11.27 4.04
N GLY A 106 20.30 11.20 5.23
CA GLY A 106 19.11 11.98 5.57
C GLY A 106 17.78 11.25 5.38
N GLY A 107 17.79 9.92 5.23
CA GLY A 107 16.60 9.08 5.25
C GLY A 107 15.89 8.89 3.90
N ILE A 108 16.27 9.64 2.86
CA ILE A 108 15.71 9.55 1.51
C ILE A 108 16.74 8.91 0.58
N TYR A 109 16.32 7.93 -0.20
CA TYR A 109 17.22 7.22 -1.10
C TYR A 109 17.75 8.10 -2.25
N ASP A 110 19.03 7.93 -2.56
CA ASP A 110 19.79 8.69 -3.55
C ASP A 110 19.90 7.98 -4.91
N GLY A 111 19.20 6.86 -5.11
CA GLY A 111 19.26 6.11 -6.38
C GLY A 111 20.54 5.28 -6.58
N HIS A 112 21.33 5.05 -5.53
CA HIS A 112 22.64 4.38 -5.60
C HIS A 112 22.70 3.10 -6.45
N CYS A 113 21.70 2.22 -6.34
CA CYS A 113 21.66 0.92 -7.01
C CYS A 113 20.94 0.96 -8.37
N ARG A 114 20.46 2.14 -8.81
CA ARG A 114 19.59 2.30 -9.98
C ARG A 114 20.18 1.74 -11.26
N VAL A 115 21.51 1.72 -11.41
CA VAL A 115 22.21 1.20 -12.60
C VAL A 115 23.26 0.13 -12.28
N LEU A 116 23.24 -0.42 -11.05
CA LEU A 116 24.25 -1.39 -10.61
C LEU A 116 23.90 -2.84 -10.96
N HIS A 117 22.69 -3.11 -11.47
CA HIS A 117 22.24 -4.43 -11.93
C HIS A 117 22.47 -5.54 -10.89
N HIS A 118 22.23 -5.26 -9.61
CA HIS A 118 22.27 -6.28 -8.57
C HIS A 118 21.24 -7.39 -8.82
N GLY A 119 21.52 -8.60 -8.32
CA GLY A 119 20.56 -9.69 -8.29
C GLY A 119 19.53 -9.57 -7.14
N PRO A 120 18.54 -10.47 -7.09
CA PRO A 120 17.50 -10.48 -6.06
C PRO A 120 18.01 -10.92 -4.68
N ASP A 121 19.19 -11.55 -4.61
CA ASP A 121 19.70 -12.12 -3.38
C ASP A 121 19.90 -11.04 -2.32
N ASN A 122 19.26 -11.25 -1.17
CA ASN A 122 19.23 -10.33 -0.05
C ASN A 122 19.04 -8.87 -0.51
N ALA A 123 18.04 -8.56 -1.33
CA ALA A 123 17.78 -7.21 -1.82
C ALA A 123 16.34 -6.77 -1.58
N ALA A 124 16.13 -5.47 -1.43
CA ALA A 124 14.81 -4.87 -1.60
C ALA A 124 14.57 -4.56 -3.09
N VAL A 125 13.31 -4.52 -3.52
CA VAL A 125 12.96 -4.00 -4.84
C VAL A 125 12.50 -2.56 -4.69
N ARG A 126 13.11 -1.67 -5.47
CA ARG A 126 12.69 -0.27 -5.61
C ARG A 126 12.10 -0.02 -6.98
N ILE A 127 11.15 0.91 -7.04
CA ILE A 127 10.64 1.41 -8.31
C ILE A 127 11.70 2.29 -8.98
N ARG A 128 11.74 2.30 -10.32
CA ARG A 128 12.53 3.25 -11.12
C ARG A 128 11.59 4.35 -11.61
N GLN A 129 11.39 5.39 -10.80
CA GLN A 129 10.52 6.49 -11.18
C GLN A 129 11.03 7.21 -12.43
N GLN A 130 10.11 7.53 -13.35
CA GLN A 130 10.40 8.28 -14.59
C GLN A 130 9.89 9.72 -14.48
N HIS A 131 8.61 9.87 -14.10
CA HIS A 131 7.93 11.15 -13.97
C HIS A 131 7.20 11.20 -12.62
N PRO A 132 7.89 11.54 -11.53
CA PRO A 132 7.29 11.56 -10.21
C PRO A 132 6.14 12.56 -10.11
N VAL A 133 5.04 12.12 -9.49
CA VAL A 133 3.86 12.96 -9.25
C VAL A 133 4.06 13.72 -7.94
N THR A 134 4.18 15.05 -8.01
CA THR A 134 4.34 15.91 -6.83
C THR A 134 3.04 16.63 -6.43
N GLN A 135 1.98 16.51 -7.23
CA GLN A 135 0.70 17.16 -7.01
C GLN A 135 -0.45 16.26 -7.47
N PHE A 136 -1.57 16.30 -6.76
CA PHE A 136 -2.79 15.60 -7.16
C PHE A 136 -4.03 16.36 -6.71
N THR A 137 -5.17 16.06 -7.33
CA THR A 137 -6.45 16.68 -6.96
C THR A 137 -7.23 15.76 -6.03
N ASP A 138 -7.42 16.18 -4.79
CA ASP A 138 -8.34 15.60 -3.84
C ASP A 138 -9.75 16.19 -4.06
N GLN A 139 -10.78 15.34 -4.10
CA GLN A 139 -12.14 15.78 -4.41
C GLN A 139 -12.78 16.63 -3.29
N LEU A 140 -12.24 16.59 -2.08
CA LEU A 140 -12.69 17.39 -0.95
C LEU A 140 -11.78 18.60 -0.71
N ARG A 141 -10.46 18.44 -0.84
CA ARG A 141 -9.46 19.46 -0.49
C ARG A 141 -8.88 20.23 -1.68
N GLY A 142 -9.21 19.84 -2.91
CA GLY A 142 -8.64 20.45 -4.12
C GLY A 142 -7.22 19.98 -4.39
N ILE A 143 -6.39 20.85 -4.99
CA ILE A 143 -5.00 20.51 -5.33
C ILE A 143 -4.15 20.42 -4.07
N ILE A 144 -3.49 19.28 -3.87
CA ILE A 144 -2.54 19.03 -2.80
C ILE A 144 -1.14 18.92 -3.40
N HIS A 145 -0.19 19.63 -2.79
CA HIS A 145 1.24 19.54 -3.10
C HIS A 145 1.91 18.61 -2.09
N ALA A 146 2.54 17.54 -2.58
CA ALA A 146 3.31 16.63 -1.75
C ALA A 146 4.72 17.17 -1.50
N ASP A 147 5.40 16.67 -0.46
CA ASP A 147 6.83 16.92 -0.29
C ASP A 147 7.59 16.36 -1.50
N GLU A 148 8.28 17.25 -2.22
CA GLU A 148 8.93 16.88 -3.48
C GLU A 148 10.04 15.85 -3.31
N LYS A 149 10.78 15.87 -2.20
CA LYS A 149 11.89 14.93 -2.00
C LYS A 149 11.35 13.52 -1.81
N LEU A 150 10.30 13.36 -1.02
CA LEU A 150 9.63 12.08 -0.82
C LEU A 150 8.91 11.61 -2.08
N ALA A 151 8.20 12.51 -2.77
CA ALA A 151 7.47 12.18 -3.99
C ALA A 151 8.39 11.69 -5.12
N ARG A 152 9.63 12.19 -5.19
CA ARG A 152 10.63 11.84 -6.20
C ARG A 152 11.51 10.65 -5.84
N GLU A 153 11.42 10.11 -4.62
CA GLU A 153 12.24 8.97 -4.20
C GLU A 153 11.88 7.72 -5.02
N ASP A 154 12.88 6.96 -5.47
CA ASP A 154 12.69 5.57 -5.90
C ASP A 154 12.34 4.69 -4.68
N PHE A 155 11.09 4.74 -4.24
CA PHE A 155 10.62 4.07 -3.03
C PHE A 155 10.60 2.54 -3.14
N ILE A 156 10.58 1.88 -1.98
CA ILE A 156 10.56 0.41 -1.88
C ILE A 156 9.16 -0.11 -2.21
N ILE A 157 9.09 -1.07 -3.13
CA ILE A 157 7.86 -1.80 -3.50
C ILE A 157 7.85 -3.24 -2.96
N HIS A 158 9.03 -3.80 -2.65
CA HIS A 158 9.20 -5.08 -1.96
C HIS A 158 10.37 -5.01 -0.98
N ARG A 159 10.12 -5.29 0.30
CA ARG A 159 11.11 -5.18 1.36
C ARG A 159 12.09 -6.37 1.31
N ARG A 160 13.30 -6.13 1.82
CA ARG A 160 14.37 -7.15 1.94
C ARG A 160 13.96 -8.36 2.80
N ASP A 161 13.04 -8.17 3.74
CA ASP A 161 12.47 -9.22 4.59
C ASP A 161 11.28 -9.95 3.95
N GLY A 162 11.01 -9.73 2.66
CA GLY A 162 10.04 -10.48 1.88
C GLY A 162 8.64 -9.88 1.83
N PHE A 163 8.36 -8.81 2.58
CA PHE A 163 7.03 -8.18 2.62
C PHE A 163 6.82 -7.15 1.52
N VAL A 164 5.65 -7.19 0.87
CA VAL A 164 5.27 -6.27 -0.21
C VAL A 164 4.80 -4.93 0.36
N ARG A 165 5.12 -3.82 -0.33
CA ARG A 165 4.65 -2.47 0.01
C ARG A 165 3.97 -1.77 -1.18
N LEU A 166 3.55 -2.54 -2.18
CA LEU A 166 2.83 -2.01 -3.32
C LEU A 166 1.58 -1.25 -2.83
N GLN A 167 1.56 0.05 -3.09
CA GLN A 167 0.37 0.84 -2.83
C GLN A 167 -0.70 0.49 -3.87
N PRO A 168 -1.97 0.33 -3.46
CA PRO A 168 -3.07 0.17 -4.40
C PRO A 168 -3.12 1.40 -5.31
N GLY A 169 -2.91 1.21 -6.62
CA GLY A 169 -2.92 2.29 -7.62
C GLY A 169 -1.59 2.60 -8.31
N CYS A 170 -0.48 1.93 -7.96
CA CYS A 170 0.79 2.07 -8.71
C CYS A 170 0.78 1.42 -10.10
N CYS A 171 -0.20 0.57 -10.39
CA CYS A 171 -0.44 0.03 -11.74
C CYS A 171 -1.88 0.40 -12.11
N GLY A 172 -2.02 1.54 -12.79
CA GLY A 172 -3.20 1.89 -13.57
C GLY A 172 -3.00 1.48 -15.01
#